data_AF-A0A7U6QM12-F1
#
_entry.id   AF-A0A7U6QM12-F1
#
_cell.length_a   1.000
_cell.length_b   1.000
_cell.length_c   1.000
_cell.angle_alpha   90.00
_cell.angle_beta   90.00
_cell.angle_gamma   90.00
#
_symmetry.space_group_name_H-M   'P 1'
#
loop_
_entity.id
_entity.type
_entity.pdbx_description
1 polymer ?
#
loop_
_entity_poly.entity_id
_entity_poly.type
_entity_poly.pdbx_seq_one_letter_code
_entity_poly.pdbx_strand_id
1 'polypeptide(L)' 'MSNKAAQSYSRQPQKLQTKNKTLVVGLTGGIGSGKSAASAWFSEQGIDIIDADVIAHEIVTKGSDTLRKNPKTVWRLGIK' A
#
# COMPACT_ATOMS: atom_id res chain seq x y z
N MET A 1 54.82 -34.20 0.57
CA MET A 1 54.69 -32.88 1.23
C MET A 1 54.57 -31.84 0.12
N SER A 2 53.73 -30.81 0.31
CA SER A 2 53.29 -29.85 -0.72
C SER A 2 52.11 -30.41 -1.53
N ASN A 3 50.90 -29.85 -1.51
CA ASN A 3 50.62 -28.42 -1.49
C ASN A 3 49.43 -28.12 -0.57
N LYS A 4 49.72 -27.55 0.60
CA LYS A 4 48.75 -26.89 1.48
C LYS A 4 48.64 -25.43 1.03
N ALA A 5 48.41 -25.22 -0.26
CA ALA A 5 48.22 -23.88 -0.81
C ALA A 5 46.72 -23.63 -0.80
N ALA A 6 46.33 -22.67 0.04
CA ALA A 6 45.10 -21.93 -0.02
C ALA A 6 44.51 -21.96 -1.44
N GLN A 7 43.59 -22.89 -1.70
CA GLN A 7 42.62 -22.67 -2.75
C GLN A 7 41.77 -21.54 -2.21
N SER A 8 42.24 -20.35 -2.58
CA SER A 8 41.66 -19.05 -2.35
C SER A 8 40.18 -19.16 -2.65
N TYR A 9 39.38 -19.37 -1.59
CA TYR A 9 37.96 -19.07 -1.61
C TYR A 9 37.90 -17.57 -1.88
N SER A 10 37.89 -17.24 -3.17
CA SER A 10 37.56 -15.94 -3.69
C SER A 10 36.12 -15.70 -3.24
N ARG A 11 35.94 -15.18 -2.03
CA ARG A 11 34.70 -14.49 -1.66
C ARG A 11 34.64 -13.29 -2.58
N GLN A 12 34.07 -13.48 -3.77
CA GLN A 12 33.61 -12.37 -4.55
C GLN A 12 32.71 -11.55 -3.62
N PRO A 13 32.98 -10.25 -3.41
CA PRO A 13 32.13 -9.43 -2.58
C PRO A 13 30.73 -9.48 -3.21
N GLN A 14 29.79 -10.14 -2.55
CA GLN A 14 28.41 -10.12 -2.99
C GLN A 14 27.98 -8.66 -2.99
N LYS A 15 27.72 -8.14 -4.19
CA LYS A 15 27.25 -6.78 -4.43
C LYS A 15 26.01 -6.60 -3.57
N LEU A 16 26.12 -5.82 -2.48
CA LEU A 16 25.00 -5.51 -1.61
C LEU A 16 23.92 -4.89 -2.49
N GLN A 17 22.82 -5.61 -2.72
CA GLN A 17 21.70 -5.07 -3.47
C GLN A 17 21.16 -3.90 -2.66
N THR A 18 21.44 -2.67 -3.11
CA THR A 18 20.84 -1.47 -2.56
C THR A 18 19.36 -1.55 -2.89
N LYS A 19 18.59 -2.11 -1.96
CA LYS A 19 17.14 -2.12 -2.03
C LYS A 19 16.70 -0.67 -2.05
N ASN A 20 16.29 -0.17 -3.22
CA ASN A 20 15.79 1.19 -3.35
C ASN A 20 14.62 1.35 -2.37
N LYS A 21 14.82 2.18 -1.35
CA LYS A 21 13.77 2.45 -0.36
C LYS A 21 12.82 3.48 -0.95
N THR A 22 11.62 3.04 -1.30
CA THR A 22 10.50 3.93 -1.60
C THR A 22 10.03 4.60 -0.32
N LEU A 23 9.90 5.93 -0.34
CA LEU A 23 9.30 6.69 0.76
C LEU A 23 7.78 6.59 0.67
N VAL A 24 7.13 6.15 1.75
CA VAL A 24 5.67 6.06 1.85
C VAL A 24 5.19 7.05 2.89
N VAL A 25 4.26 7.93 2.51
CA VAL A 25 3.70 8.97 3.38
C VAL A 25 2.19 8.80 3.47
N GLY A 26 1.64 8.76 4.69
CA GLY A 26 0.21 8.68 4.93
C GLY A 26 -0.41 10.07 5.09
N LEU A 27 -1.39 10.39 4.25
CA LEU A 27 -2.16 11.63 4.35
C LEU A 27 -3.42 11.41 5.20
N THR A 28 -3.51 12.10 6.34
CA THR A 28 -4.64 11.97 7.28
C THR A 28 -5.26 13.32 7.61
N GLY A 29 -6.43 13.32 8.29
CA GLY A 29 -7.16 14.55 8.62
C GLY A 29 -8.68 14.35 8.65
N GLY A 30 -9.41 15.28 9.28
CA GLY A 30 -10.87 15.24 9.43
C GLY A 30 -11.64 15.57 8.13
N ILE A 31 -12.97 15.45 8.18
CA ILE A 31 -13.84 15.86 7.06
C ILE A 31 -13.65 17.36 6.79
N GLY A 32 -13.50 17.74 5.53
CA GLY A 32 -13.27 19.14 5.14
C GLY A 32 -11.85 19.67 5.36
N SER A 33 -10.91 18.85 5.83
CA SER A 33 -9.51 19.29 6.08
C SER A 33 -8.65 19.44 4.82
N GLY A 34 -9.23 19.30 3.62
CA GLY A 34 -8.51 19.49 2.35
C GLY A 34 -7.58 18.34 1.92
N LYS A 35 -7.69 17.12 2.49
CA LYS A 35 -6.84 15.97 2.08
C LYS A 35 -6.87 15.72 0.57
N SER A 36 -8.04 15.75 -0.04
CA SER A 36 -8.18 15.55 -1.50
C SER A 36 -7.48 16.65 -2.31
N ALA A 37 -7.39 17.88 -1.79
CA ALA A 37 -6.64 18.94 -2.43
C ALA A 37 -5.12 18.73 -2.28
N ALA A 38 -4.66 18.28 -1.11
CA ALA A 38 -3.27 17.94 -0.89
C ALA A 38 -2.82 16.73 -1.72
N SER A 39 -3.63 15.68 -1.85
CA SER A 39 -3.32 14.53 -2.71
C SER A 39 -3.27 14.91 -4.19
N ALA A 40 -4.17 15.78 -4.67
CA ALA A 40 -4.13 16.31 -6.02
C ALA A 40 -2.83 17.07 -6.30
N TRP A 41 -2.42 17.94 -5.37
CA TRP A 41 -1.16 18.68 -5.49
C TRP A 41 0.06 17.75 -5.54
N PHE A 42 0.11 16.70 -4.71
CA PHE A 42 1.18 15.70 -4.78
C PHE A 42 1.19 14.96 -6.12
N SER A 43 0.01 14.64 -6.68
CA SER A 43 -0.09 14.02 -8.00
C SER A 43 0.48 14.92 -9.11
N GLU A 44 0.27 16.24 -9.04
CA GLU A 44 0.84 17.20 -9.99
C GLU A 44 2.37 17.25 -9.94
N GLN A 45 2.97 16.93 -8.79
CA GLN A 45 4.42 16.81 -8.64
C GLN A 45 4.98 15.47 -9.14
N GLY A 46 4.13 14.61 -9.71
CA GLY A 46 4.53 13.28 -10.20
C GLY A 46 4.74 12.25 -9.09
N ILE A 47 4.16 12.46 -7.91
CA ILE A 47 4.18 11.49 -6.82
C ILE A 47 3.01 10.53 -7.00
N ASP A 48 3.29 9.23 -6.93
CA ASP A 48 2.26 8.20 -6.99
C ASP A 48 1.30 8.32 -5.79
N ILE A 49 0.02 8.47 -6.09
CA ILE A 49 -1.04 8.55 -5.08
C ILE A 49 -1.78 7.22 -4.98
N ILE A 50 -1.90 6.72 -3.75
CA ILE A 50 -2.73 5.56 -3.42
C ILE A 50 -3.95 6.09 -2.65
N ASP A 51 -5.10 6.16 -3.31
CA ASP A 51 -6.35 6.62 -2.69
C ASP A 51 -7.08 5.46 -1.99
N ALA A 52 -7.11 5.53 -0.66
CA ALA A 52 -7.75 4.50 0.17
C ALA A 52 -9.27 4.43 -0.01
N ASP A 53 -9.94 5.56 -0.27
CA ASP A 53 -11.40 5.61 -0.39
C ASP A 53 -11.83 4.94 -1.71
N VAL A 54 -11.10 5.19 -2.80
CA VAL A 54 -11.33 4.53 -4.10
C VAL A 54 -11.07 3.02 -3.99
N ILE A 55 -9.95 2.62 -3.39
CA ILE A 55 -9.62 1.21 -3.21
C ILE A 55 -10.67 0.49 -2.36
N ALA A 56 -11.14 1.11 -1.27
CA ALA A 56 -12.20 0.55 -0.45
C ALA A 56 -13.50 0.36 -1.25
N HIS A 57 -13.87 1.35 -2.07
CA HIS A 57 -15.04 1.27 -2.93
C HIS A 57 -14.92 0.15 -3.98
N GLU A 58 -13.76 0.04 -4.64
CA GLU A 58 -13.51 -1.01 -5.63
C GLU A 58 -13.54 -2.41 -5.02
N ILE A 59 -12.94 -2.60 -3.84
CA ILE A 59 -12.94 -3.88 -3.12
C ILE A 59 -14.36 -4.29 -2.74
N VAL A 60 -15.17 -3.35 -2.25
CA VAL A 60 -16.58 -3.60 -1.91
C VAL A 60 -17.42 -3.94 -3.14
N THR A 61 -17.08 -3.37 -4.30
CA THR A 61 -17.82 -3.57 -5.56
C THR A 61 -17.42 -4.87 -6.27
N LYS A 62 -16.14 -5.24 -6.28
CA LYS A 62 -15.58 -6.40 -7.02
C LYS A 62 -15.53 -7.71 -6.22
N GLY A 63 -16.14 -7.78 -5.05
CA GLY A 63 -16.10 -8.97 -4.20
C GLY A 63 -17.06 -8.85 -3.03
N SER A 64 -18.35 -8.80 -3.33
CA SER A 64 -19.48 -8.73 -2.39
C SER A 64 -19.64 -9.97 -1.49
N ASP A 65 -18.53 -10.56 -1.06
CA ASP A 65 -18.41 -11.49 0.06
C ASP A 65 -18.06 -10.77 1.37
N THR A 66 -17.55 -9.53 1.31
CA THR A 66 -17.35 -8.69 2.50
C THR A 66 -18.65 -8.05 3.00
N LEU A 67 -19.67 -7.92 2.14
CA LEU A 67 -21.04 -7.54 2.50
C LEU A 67 -21.88 -8.71 3.04
N ARG A 68 -21.29 -9.89 3.25
CA ARG A 68 -21.96 -11.10 3.72
C ARG A 68 -22.17 -11.11 5.24
N LYS A 69 -22.67 -9.99 5.79
CA LYS A 69 -23.43 -9.94 7.05
C LYS A 69 -24.63 -9.01 6.86
N ASN A 70 -25.65 -9.55 6.19
CA ASN A 70 -27.05 -9.13 6.25
C ASN A 70 -27.32 -7.61 6.34
N PRO A 71 -27.39 -6.86 5.22
CA PRO A 71 -28.06 -5.56 5.22
C PRO A 71 -29.58 -5.67 5.45
N LYS A 72 -30.16 -6.89 5.47
CA LYS A 72 -31.61 -7.12 5.62
C LYS A 72 -32.20 -6.72 6.98
N THR A 73 -31.40 -6.47 8.01
CA THR A 73 -31.94 -6.15 9.35
C THR A 73 -32.16 -4.65 9.57
N VAL A 74 -31.42 -3.76 8.91
CA VAL A 74 -31.51 -2.31 9.19
C VAL A 74 -32.51 -1.59 8.27
N TRP A 75 -32.69 -2.04 7.02
CA TRP A 75 -33.66 -1.42 6.11
C TRP A 75 -35.13 -1.84 6.33
N ARG A 76 -35.40 -2.64 7.39
CA ARG A 76 -36.75 -3.12 7.77
C ARG A 76 -37.27 -2.48 9.07
N LEU A 77 -36.72 -1.34 9.50
CA LEU A 77 -37.46 -0.36 10.31
C LEU A 77 -37.54 0.90 9.45
N GLY A 78 -38.56 1.13 8.61
CA GLY A 78 -39.95 0.74 8.84
C GLY A 78 -40.57 1.52 10.01
N ILE A 79 -40.02 2.67 10.39
CA ILE A 79 -40.77 3.67 11.16
C ILE A 79 -41.37 4.63 10.13
N LYS A 80 -42.68 4.48 9.95
CA LYS A 80 -43.58 5.47 9.36
C LYS A 80 -43.55 6.77 10.14
#